data_AF-A0A1D1VYI7-F1
#
_entry.id   AF-A0A1D1VYI7-F1
#
_cell.length_a   1.000
_cell.length_b   1.000
_cell.length_c   1.000
_cell.angle_alpha   90.00
_cell.angle_beta   90.00
_cell.angle_gamma   90.00
#
_symmetry.space_group_name_H-M   'P 1'
#
loop_
_entity.id
_entity.type
_entity.pdbx_description
1 polymer ?
#
loop_
_entity_poly.entity_id
_entity_poly.type
_entity_poly.pdbx_seq_one_letter_code
_entity_poly.pdbx_strand_id
1 'polypeptide(L)'
;MGKADMGVQTLLITASRSESGNYSMIPSPIPRTYAMVAHKRHLDFDVATSSWRMLFHTFTPTSWAGIGVMLLVIFTALLLSQKLRAIRYRRTFRWRNIWFDVFMGVLSNDWPEHITGFKRNLASSITLIITSVVFSLMVVTLFNATLPSKLATSPLAKLPFATLEELLLTNFKIYGTFALKESFKETKKEIIQKLATRMEGISNKVNFYDFIRKDEAPRAVYVTSPEGRTILSTNYSCDFVEAIGHLQDYAVAPFWFRKGSDLYKDFSRQ
;
A
#
# COMPACT_ATOMS: atom_id res chain seq x y z
N MET A 1 48.64 -13.32 1.86
CA MET A 1 48.97 -13.90 0.53
C MET A 1 47.69 -14.45 -0.09
N GLY A 2 47.25 -13.91 -1.22
CA GLY A 2 46.08 -14.40 -1.95
C GLY A 2 46.44 -15.62 -2.80
N LYS A 3 45.62 -16.68 -2.76
CA LYS A 3 45.84 -17.95 -3.46
C LYS A 3 45.30 -17.98 -4.90
N ALA A 4 44.50 -16.98 -5.29
CA ALA A 4 43.84 -16.92 -6.59
C ALA A 4 44.43 -15.80 -7.45
N ASP A 5 44.73 -16.11 -8.71
CA ASP A 5 45.30 -15.16 -9.68
C ASP A 5 44.23 -14.37 -10.46
N MET A 6 43.01 -14.90 -10.51
CA MET A 6 41.82 -14.30 -11.11
C MET A 6 40.58 -14.73 -10.35
N GLY A 7 39.56 -13.88 -10.32
CA GLY A 7 38.20 -14.28 -9.96
C GLY A 7 37.18 -13.81 -10.97
N VAL A 8 36.24 -14.70 -11.27
CA VAL A 8 35.06 -14.46 -12.11
C VAL A 8 33.87 -14.27 -11.18
N GLN A 9 33.77 -13.06 -10.63
CA GLN A 9 32.66 -12.68 -9.76
C GLN A 9 32.47 -11.17 -9.86
N THR A 10 31.23 -10.72 -10.07
CA THR A 10 30.94 -9.29 -10.10
C THR A 10 31.22 -8.63 -8.75
N LEU A 11 32.28 -7.84 -8.71
CA LEU A 11 32.70 -7.07 -7.55
C LEU A 11 32.37 -5.59 -7.74
N LEU A 12 31.92 -4.95 -6.67
CA LEU A 12 31.85 -3.49 -6.61
C LEU A 12 33.26 -2.90 -6.63
N ILE A 13 33.49 -1.88 -7.47
CA ILE A 13 34.74 -1.12 -7.47
C ILE A 13 34.62 -0.07 -6.36
N THR A 14 35.41 -0.23 -5.29
CA THR A 14 35.45 0.68 -4.12
C THR A 14 36.83 1.32 -3.99
N ALA A 15 36.94 2.45 -3.30
CA ALA A 15 38.25 3.08 -3.07
C ALA A 15 39.19 2.13 -2.33
N SER A 16 38.73 1.45 -1.28
CA SER A 16 39.57 0.49 -0.54
C SER A 16 40.15 -0.60 -1.43
N ARG A 17 39.38 -1.12 -2.40
CA ARG A 17 39.85 -2.16 -3.32
C ARG A 17 40.83 -1.60 -4.34
N SER A 18 40.57 -0.41 -4.86
CA SER A 18 41.45 0.29 -5.82
C SER A 18 42.79 0.67 -5.16
N GLU A 19 42.72 1.31 -3.98
CA GLU A 19 43.87 1.82 -3.22
C GLU A 19 44.67 0.71 -2.55
N SER A 20 44.06 -0.43 -2.22
CA SER A 20 44.79 -1.57 -1.64
C SER A 20 45.96 -2.03 -2.50
N GLY A 21 45.95 -1.72 -3.80
CA GLY A 21 46.99 -2.14 -4.73
C GLY A 21 47.15 -3.66 -4.80
N ASN A 22 46.14 -4.43 -4.40
CA ASN A 22 46.19 -5.89 -4.42
C ASN A 22 45.60 -6.48 -5.71
N TYR A 23 44.73 -5.71 -6.38
CA TYR A 23 43.91 -6.18 -7.48
C TYR A 23 43.98 -5.25 -8.69
N SER A 24 43.88 -5.83 -9.87
CA SER A 24 43.58 -5.15 -11.13
C SER A 24 42.16 -5.55 -11.53
N MET A 25 41.32 -4.60 -11.91
CA MET A 25 39.89 -4.82 -12.15
C MET A 25 39.54 -4.30 -13.54
N ILE A 26 38.77 -5.07 -14.30
CA ILE A 26 38.23 -4.62 -15.59
C ILE A 26 36.81 -4.12 -15.32
N PRO A 27 36.51 -2.82 -15.51
CA PRO A 27 35.18 -2.30 -15.26
C PRO A 27 34.19 -2.85 -16.30
N SER A 28 32.98 -3.13 -15.85
CA SER A 28 31.86 -3.42 -16.73
C SER A 28 31.40 -2.13 -17.41
N PRO A 29 31.01 -2.16 -18.70
CA PRO A 29 30.35 -1.04 -19.35
C PRO A 29 28.95 -0.77 -18.77
N ILE A 30 28.33 -1.77 -18.13
CA ILE A 30 27.00 -1.66 -17.53
C ILE A 30 27.18 -1.44 -16.03
N PRO A 31 26.82 -0.26 -15.49
CA PRO A 31 26.87 -0.05 -14.06
C PRO A 31 25.78 -0.87 -13.37
N ARG A 32 26.00 -1.17 -12.09
CA ARG A 32 25.01 -1.83 -11.26
C ARG A 32 24.20 -0.79 -10.49
N THR A 33 22.90 -0.75 -10.78
CA THR A 33 21.92 0.02 -10.03
C THR A 33 21.60 -0.69 -8.71
N TYR A 34 21.43 0.09 -7.64
CA TYR A 34 20.94 -0.42 -6.36
C TYR A 34 19.57 0.15 -6.03
N ALA A 35 18.71 -0.69 -5.45
CA ALA A 35 17.39 -0.34 -4.98
C ALA A 35 17.20 -0.82 -3.54
N MET A 36 16.17 -0.33 -2.87
CA MET A 36 15.78 -0.80 -1.55
C MET A 36 14.64 -1.78 -1.65
N VAL A 37 14.71 -2.85 -0.86
CA VAL A 37 13.64 -3.83 -0.69
C VAL A 37 13.25 -3.95 0.77
N ALA A 38 11.97 -4.17 1.02
CA ALA A 38 11.42 -4.43 2.34
C ALA A 38 10.54 -5.67 2.29
N HIS A 39 10.45 -6.41 3.39
CA HIS A 39 9.53 -7.53 3.50
C HIS A 39 8.08 -7.01 3.64
N LYS A 40 7.11 -7.69 3.02
CA LYS A 40 5.67 -7.33 3.05
C LYS A 40 5.10 -7.19 4.45
N ARG A 41 5.65 -7.90 5.43
CA ARG A 41 5.23 -7.80 6.84
C ARG A 41 5.48 -6.42 7.46
N HIS A 42 6.37 -5.63 6.87
CA HIS A 42 6.67 -4.26 7.30
C HIS A 42 5.76 -3.22 6.63
N LEU A 43 4.82 -3.67 5.80
CA LEU A 43 3.80 -2.81 5.21
C LEU A 43 2.77 -2.47 6.28
N ASP A 44 2.48 -1.19 6.42
CA ASP A 44 1.36 -0.74 7.23
C ASP A 44 0.08 -0.94 6.40
N PHE A 45 -0.86 -1.67 6.98
CA PHE A 45 -2.19 -1.81 6.42
C PHE A 45 -2.95 -0.52 6.70
N ASP A 46 -3.55 0.06 5.65
CA ASP A 46 -4.48 1.16 5.86
C ASP A 46 -5.64 0.66 6.75
N VAL A 47 -5.75 1.24 7.95
CA VAL A 47 -6.76 0.89 8.98
C VAL A 47 -8.19 0.95 8.43
N ALA A 48 -8.38 1.71 7.35
CA ALA A 48 -9.60 1.76 6.55
C ALA A 48 -10.08 0.40 6.01
N THR A 49 -9.19 -0.58 5.86
CA THR A 49 -9.45 -1.83 5.11
C THR A 49 -9.43 -3.10 5.94
N SER A 50 -8.95 -3.08 7.19
CA SER A 50 -8.89 -4.26 8.07
C SER A 50 -9.94 -4.30 9.18
N SER A 51 -10.84 -3.30 9.25
CA SER A 51 -11.82 -3.15 10.32
C SER A 51 -13.23 -2.92 9.80
N TRP A 52 -14.25 -3.00 10.67
CA TRP A 52 -15.64 -2.63 10.37
C TRP A 52 -15.80 -1.23 9.77
N ARG A 53 -14.79 -0.36 9.94
CA ARG A 53 -14.71 0.97 9.33
C ARG A 53 -14.64 0.92 7.80
N MET A 54 -14.29 -0.22 7.21
CA MET A 54 -14.30 -0.46 5.77
C MET A 54 -15.68 -0.19 5.14
N LEU A 55 -16.77 -0.46 5.87
CA LEU A 55 -18.12 -0.08 5.44
C LEU A 55 -18.24 1.43 5.21
N PHE A 56 -17.70 2.23 6.13
CA PHE A 56 -17.71 3.69 6.01
C PHE A 56 -16.73 4.21 4.94
N HIS A 57 -15.69 3.46 4.60
CA HIS A 57 -14.80 3.76 3.48
C HIS A 57 -15.29 3.25 2.11
N THR A 58 -16.43 2.55 2.07
CA THR A 58 -17.02 2.07 0.81
C THR A 58 -17.47 3.23 -0.07
N PHE A 59 -17.93 4.32 0.56
CA PHE A 59 -18.31 5.57 -0.10
C PHE A 59 -17.46 6.73 0.42
N THR A 60 -17.33 7.79 -0.39
CA THR A 60 -16.65 9.01 0.04
C THR A 60 -17.44 9.68 1.19
N PRO A 61 -16.78 10.46 2.06
CA PRO A 61 -17.48 11.20 3.10
C PRO A 61 -18.59 12.11 2.55
N THR A 62 -18.41 12.65 1.35
CA THR A 62 -19.40 13.46 0.64
C THR A 62 -20.64 12.66 0.23
N SER A 63 -20.48 11.42 -0.23
CA SER A 63 -21.60 10.53 -0.56
C SER A 63 -22.39 10.13 0.69
N TRP A 64 -21.71 9.86 1.80
CA TRP A 64 -22.37 9.59 3.08
C TRP A 64 -23.17 10.79 3.58
N ALA A 65 -22.60 12.00 3.50
CA ALA A 65 -23.31 13.22 3.82
C ALA A 65 -24.54 13.41 2.91
N GLY A 66 -24.40 13.16 1.60
CA GLY A 66 -25.50 13.23 0.64
C GLY A 66 -26.64 12.25 0.95
N ILE A 67 -26.32 10.99 1.26
CA ILE A 67 -27.32 9.98 1.68
C ILE A 67 -28.02 10.42 2.96
N GLY A 68 -27.27 10.93 3.95
CA GLY A 68 -27.83 11.43 5.20
C GLY A 68 -28.77 12.62 5.00
N VAL A 69 -28.39 13.59 4.17
CA VAL A 69 -29.23 14.75 3.84
C VAL A 69 -30.50 14.30 3.11
N MET A 70 -30.40 13.41 2.13
CA MET A 70 -31.57 12.90 1.42
C MET A 70 -32.53 12.15 2.35
N LEU A 71 -32.02 11.33 3.28
CA LEU A 71 -32.84 10.66 4.28
C LEU A 71 -33.55 11.66 5.20
N LEU A 72 -32.87 12.74 5.62
CA LEU A 72 -33.48 13.82 6.40
C LEU A 72 -34.56 14.57 5.62
N VAL A 73 -34.34 14.85 4.32
CA VAL A 73 -35.34 15.50 3.45
C VAL A 73 -36.58 14.61 3.30
N ILE A 74 -36.39 13.31 3.04
CA ILE A 74 -37.49 12.34 2.95
C ILE A 74 -38.25 12.28 4.28
N PHE A 75 -37.54 12.19 5.40
CA PHE A 75 -38.14 12.13 6.73
C PHE A 75 -38.96 13.39 7.06
N THR A 76 -38.40 14.58 6.83
CA THR A 76 -39.09 15.86 7.07
C THR A 76 -40.29 16.05 6.14
N ALA A 77 -40.19 15.66 4.87
CA ALA A 77 -41.30 15.68 3.93
C ALA A 77 -42.44 14.73 4.35
N LEU A 78 -42.10 13.53 4.86
CA LEU A 78 -43.07 12.57 5.38
C LEU A 78 -43.74 13.08 6.67
N LEU A 79 -42.97 13.68 7.60
CA LEU A 79 -43.51 14.34 8.79
C LEU A 79 -44.51 15.45 8.43
N LEU A 80 -44.15 16.30 7.46
CA LEU A 80 -45.02 17.37 6.98
C LEU A 80 -46.28 16.81 6.33
N SER A 81 -46.14 15.80 5.47
CA SER A 81 -47.27 15.12 4.81
C SER A 81 -48.25 14.52 5.83
N GLN A 82 -47.74 13.92 6.90
CA GLN A 82 -48.57 13.36 7.97
C GLN A 82 -49.24 14.44 8.84
N LYS A 83 -48.53 15.53 9.19
CA LYS A 83 -49.14 16.66 9.90
C LYS A 83 -50.28 17.28 9.10
N LEU A 84 -50.08 17.52 7.80
CA LEU A 84 -51.12 18.02 6.90
C LEU A 84 -52.33 17.08 6.84
N ARG A 85 -52.08 15.77 6.83
CA ARG A 85 -53.13 14.75 6.82
C ARG A 85 -53.90 14.69 8.15
N ALA A 86 -53.21 14.84 9.28
CA ALA A 86 -53.85 14.92 10.60
C ALA A 86 -54.77 16.14 10.74
N ILE A 87 -54.32 17.31 10.26
CA ILE A 87 -55.11 18.55 10.25
C ILE A 87 -56.34 18.42 9.33
N ARG A 88 -56.14 17.94 8.10
CA ARG A 88 -57.21 17.88 7.09
C ARG A 88 -58.27 16.80 7.36
N TYR A 89 -57.88 15.68 7.98
CA TYR A 89 -58.76 14.54 8.20
C TYR A 89 -59.05 14.23 9.69
N ARG A 90 -58.69 15.13 10.63
CA ARG A 90 -58.84 14.95 12.09
C ARG A 90 -58.39 13.57 12.60
N ARG A 91 -57.23 13.10 12.13
CA ARG A 91 -56.68 11.79 12.52
C ARG A 91 -55.65 11.94 13.65
N THR A 92 -55.68 11.02 14.61
CA THR A 92 -54.71 10.96 15.72
C THR A 92 -53.31 10.60 15.20
N PHE A 93 -52.34 11.47 15.46
CA PHE A 93 -50.95 11.31 15.06
C PHE A 93 -50.18 10.46 16.09
N ARG A 94 -49.57 9.34 15.65
CA ARG A 94 -48.69 8.52 16.50
C ARG A 94 -47.30 8.42 15.85
N TRP A 95 -46.28 8.91 16.55
CA TRP A 95 -44.88 8.90 16.11
C TRP A 95 -44.36 7.52 15.67
N ARG A 96 -44.81 6.45 16.33
CA ARG A 96 -44.44 5.07 15.99
C ARG A 96 -44.86 4.67 14.56
N ASN A 97 -45.96 5.20 14.06
CA ASN A 97 -46.49 4.84 12.73
C ASN A 97 -45.75 5.55 11.59
N ILE A 98 -44.94 6.58 11.88
CA ILE A 98 -44.09 7.25 10.88
C ILE A 98 -42.99 6.31 10.40
N TRP A 99 -42.35 5.60 11.33
CA TRP A 99 -41.29 4.65 11.01
C TRP A 99 -41.79 3.52 10.11
N PHE A 100 -43.00 3.02 10.38
CA PHE A 100 -43.65 2.02 9.53
C PHE A 100 -44.18 2.59 8.21
N ASP A 101 -44.74 3.80 8.17
CA ASP A 101 -45.18 4.42 6.90
C ASP A 101 -43.99 4.79 5.97
N VAL A 102 -42.78 5.01 6.50
CA VAL A 102 -41.55 5.25 5.69
C VAL A 102 -41.10 3.97 4.96
N PHE A 103 -41.18 2.81 5.62
CA PHE A 103 -40.75 1.52 5.07
C PHE A 103 -41.87 0.74 4.36
N MET A 104 -43.12 0.88 4.81
CA MET A 104 -44.29 0.09 4.38
C MET A 104 -45.43 0.96 3.85
N GLY A 105 -45.19 2.23 3.49
CA GLY A 105 -46.22 3.24 3.19
C GLY A 105 -47.28 2.91 2.13
N VAL A 106 -47.12 1.81 1.38
CA VAL A 106 -48.13 1.28 0.44
C VAL A 106 -49.09 0.28 1.09
N LEU A 107 -48.68 -0.41 2.16
CA LEU A 107 -49.43 -1.50 2.78
C LEU A 107 -49.50 -1.30 4.30
N SER A 108 -50.64 -0.82 4.81
CA SER A 108 -50.96 -1.00 6.22
C SER A 108 -51.45 -2.44 6.43
N ASN A 109 -50.61 -3.28 7.01
CA ASN A 109 -51.10 -4.40 7.80
C ASN A 109 -51.55 -3.85 9.15
N ASP A 110 -52.79 -3.35 9.21
CA ASP A 110 -53.51 -3.26 10.48
C ASP A 110 -53.89 -4.70 10.85
N TRP A 111 -52.92 -5.43 11.38
CA TRP A 111 -53.09 -6.79 11.89
C TRP A 111 -53.60 -6.72 13.35
N PRO A 112 -54.60 -7.52 13.77
CA PRO A 112 -55.67 -8.15 12.99
C PRO A 112 -57.03 -7.54 13.35
N GLU A 113 -57.77 -7.00 12.38
CA GLU A 113 -59.23 -7.21 12.27
C GLU A 113 -59.91 -6.38 11.19
N HIS A 114 -59.26 -5.41 10.56
CA HIS A 114 -59.96 -4.53 9.61
C HIS A 114 -59.36 -4.54 8.20
N ILE A 115 -60.29 -4.71 7.25
CA ILE A 115 -60.17 -4.69 5.80
C ILE A 115 -59.10 -3.69 5.35
N THR A 116 -58.17 -4.16 4.49
CA THR A 116 -57.14 -3.35 3.84
C THR A 116 -57.78 -2.25 3.00
N GLY A 117 -58.08 -1.10 3.61
CA GLY A 117 -58.54 0.08 2.91
C GLY A 117 -57.34 0.84 2.35
N PHE A 118 -57.35 1.17 1.06
CA PHE A 118 -56.46 2.21 0.54
C PHE A 118 -56.75 3.51 1.32
N LYS A 119 -55.81 3.93 2.19
CA LYS A 119 -55.88 5.26 2.83
C LYS A 119 -56.13 6.26 1.70
N ARG A 120 -57.12 7.17 1.87
CA ARG A 120 -57.25 8.39 1.03
C ARG A 120 -55.99 9.23 1.21
N ASN A 121 -54.95 8.86 0.46
CA ASN A 121 -53.65 9.47 0.48
C ASN A 121 -53.71 10.67 -0.45
N LEU A 122 -53.13 11.80 -0.03
CA LEU A 122 -52.85 12.90 -0.93
C LEU A 122 -51.91 12.38 -2.04
N ALA A 123 -52.10 12.81 -3.29
CA ALA A 123 -51.21 12.44 -4.39
C ALA A 123 -49.74 12.70 -4.06
N SER A 124 -49.46 13.78 -3.32
CA SER A 124 -48.13 14.12 -2.81
C SER A 124 -47.53 13.09 -1.84
N SER A 125 -48.35 12.33 -1.11
CA SER A 125 -47.86 11.27 -0.24
C SER A 125 -47.50 10.01 -1.03
N ILE A 126 -48.27 9.68 -2.07
CA ILE A 126 -48.01 8.52 -2.92
C ILE A 126 -46.71 8.72 -3.68
N THR A 127 -46.49 9.92 -4.25
CA THR A 127 -45.24 10.25 -4.94
C THR A 127 -44.04 10.20 -3.99
N LEU A 128 -44.16 10.72 -2.77
CA LEU A 128 -43.10 10.64 -1.75
C LEU A 128 -42.74 9.19 -1.34
N ILE A 129 -43.74 8.32 -1.24
CA ILE A 129 -43.50 6.91 -0.93
C ILE A 129 -42.78 6.23 -2.09
N ILE A 130 -43.23 6.44 -3.34
CA ILE A 130 -42.59 5.87 -4.52
C ILE A 130 -41.14 6.35 -4.66
N THR A 131 -40.89 7.67 -4.51
CA THR A 131 -39.51 8.20 -4.59
C THR A 131 -38.62 7.67 -3.47
N SER A 132 -39.15 7.50 -2.26
CA SER A 132 -38.43 6.88 -1.14
C SER A 132 -38.07 5.41 -1.41
N VAL A 133 -39.00 4.63 -1.97
CA VAL A 133 -38.76 3.22 -2.34
C VAL A 133 -37.72 3.11 -3.45
N VAL A 134 -37.83 3.92 -4.51
CA VAL A 134 -36.86 3.94 -5.61
C VAL A 134 -35.48 4.35 -5.11
N PHE A 135 -35.40 5.39 -4.27
CA PHE A 135 -34.14 5.83 -3.65
C PHE A 135 -33.52 4.72 -2.79
N SER A 136 -34.32 4.05 -1.96
CA SER A 136 -33.85 2.94 -1.12
C SER A 136 -33.33 1.77 -1.97
N LEU A 137 -34.02 1.42 -3.04
CA LEU A 137 -33.56 0.40 -4.00
C LEU A 137 -32.24 0.81 -4.67
N MET A 138 -32.11 2.06 -5.10
CA MET A 138 -30.85 2.58 -5.67
C MET A 138 -29.70 2.52 -4.67
N VAL A 139 -29.93 2.87 -3.40
CA VAL A 139 -28.90 2.77 -2.37
C VAL A 139 -28.50 1.31 -2.15
N VAL A 140 -29.48 0.40 -1.98
CA VAL A 140 -29.20 -1.03 -1.76
C VAL A 140 -28.44 -1.65 -2.94
N THR A 141 -28.83 -1.36 -4.19
CA THR A 141 -28.11 -1.87 -5.37
C THR A 141 -26.70 -1.32 -5.46
N LEU A 142 -26.51 -0.03 -5.13
CA LEU A 142 -25.18 0.58 -5.09
C LEU A 142 -24.28 -0.09 -4.05
N PHE A 143 -24.79 -0.35 -2.83
CA PHE A 143 -24.06 -1.10 -1.80
C PHE A 143 -23.72 -2.53 -2.26
N ASN A 144 -24.69 -3.24 -2.86
CA ASN A 144 -24.47 -4.60 -3.35
C ASN A 144 -23.46 -4.66 -4.50
N ALA A 145 -23.31 -3.60 -5.29
CA ALA A 145 -22.33 -3.52 -6.36
C ALA A 145 -20.92 -3.17 -5.85
N THR A 146 -20.82 -2.22 -4.90
CA THR A 146 -19.51 -1.69 -4.45
C THR A 146 -18.90 -2.52 -3.33
N LEU A 147 -19.70 -3.05 -2.41
CA LEU A 147 -19.21 -3.77 -1.23
C LEU A 147 -18.37 -5.01 -1.59
N PRO A 148 -18.80 -5.89 -2.52
CA PRO A 148 -17.98 -7.05 -2.90
C PRO A 148 -16.62 -6.64 -3.48
N SER A 149 -16.58 -5.58 -4.30
CA SER A 149 -15.33 -5.11 -4.90
C SER A 149 -14.35 -4.61 -3.83
N LYS A 150 -14.83 -3.88 -2.83
CA LYS A 150 -14.01 -3.40 -1.72
C LYS A 150 -13.52 -4.56 -0.86
N LEU A 151 -14.39 -5.51 -0.53
CA LEU A 151 -14.04 -6.71 0.24
C LEU A 151 -13.05 -7.62 -0.51
N ALA A 152 -13.14 -7.68 -1.84
CA ALA A 152 -12.25 -8.46 -2.69
C ALA A 152 -10.88 -7.80 -2.88
N THR A 153 -10.79 -6.46 -2.79
CA THR A 153 -9.49 -5.78 -2.80
C THR A 153 -8.78 -5.97 -1.47
N SER A 154 -7.60 -6.61 -1.50
CA SER A 154 -6.71 -6.68 -0.35
C SER A 154 -6.48 -5.27 0.23
N PRO A 155 -6.37 -5.13 1.56
CA PRO A 155 -6.00 -3.86 2.18
C PRO A 155 -4.78 -3.28 1.46
N LEU A 156 -4.82 -1.97 1.15
CA LEU A 156 -3.71 -1.29 0.50
C LEU A 156 -2.56 -1.23 1.51
N ALA A 157 -1.71 -2.26 1.46
CA ALA A 157 -0.54 -2.39 2.28
C ALA A 157 0.55 -1.51 1.67
N LYS A 158 0.93 -0.45 2.37
CA LYS A 158 1.94 0.50 1.90
C LYS A 158 3.03 0.66 2.95
N LEU A 159 4.23 0.99 2.50
CA LEU A 159 5.28 1.40 3.43
C LEU A 159 4.93 2.78 4.03
N PRO A 160 5.36 3.07 5.26
CA PRO A 160 5.16 4.38 5.88
C PRO A 160 6.02 5.50 5.29
N PHE A 161 6.81 5.18 4.25
CA PHE A 161 7.64 6.11 3.50
C PHE A 161 7.55 5.76 2.00
N ALA A 162 7.66 6.77 1.16
CA ALA A 162 7.80 6.65 -0.29
C ALA A 162 9.16 7.15 -0.79
N THR A 163 9.79 8.05 -0.03
CA THR A 163 11.06 8.68 -0.40
C THR A 163 12.20 8.34 0.56
N LEU A 164 13.43 8.57 0.11
CA LEU A 164 14.60 8.36 0.94
C LEU A 164 14.66 9.33 2.13
N GLU A 165 14.16 10.55 1.96
CA GLU A 165 14.09 11.56 3.03
C GLU A 165 13.16 11.09 4.14
N GLU A 166 11.97 10.61 3.79
CA GLU A 166 11.02 10.04 4.74
C GLU A 166 11.60 8.82 5.46
N LEU A 167 12.25 7.91 4.72
CA LEU A 167 12.90 6.73 5.32
C LEU A 167 13.92 7.14 6.39
N LEU A 168 14.72 8.18 6.14
CA LEU A 168 15.72 8.67 7.10
C LEU A 168 15.10 9.27 8.37
N LEU A 169 13.83 9.69 8.34
CA LEU A 169 13.09 10.14 9.52
C LEU A 169 12.44 8.99 10.30
N THR A 170 12.14 7.87 9.64
CA THR A 170 11.54 6.70 10.30
C THR A 170 12.54 5.94 11.18
N ASN A 171 12.09 4.93 11.94
CA ASN A 171 12.91 4.07 12.78
C ASN A 171 13.38 2.76 12.10
N PHE A 172 13.28 2.65 10.78
CA PHE A 172 13.71 1.45 10.05
C PHE A 172 15.23 1.23 10.14
N LYS A 173 15.63 -0.03 10.36
CA LYS A 173 17.02 -0.42 10.20
C LYS A 173 17.35 -0.58 8.72
N ILE A 174 18.51 -0.08 8.32
CA ILE A 174 18.94 -0.07 6.92
C ILE A 174 20.14 -0.98 6.81
N TYR A 175 20.05 -1.99 5.95
CA TYR A 175 21.07 -3.00 5.76
C TYR A 175 21.64 -2.96 4.35
N GLY A 176 22.94 -3.13 4.22
CA GLY A 176 23.63 -3.28 2.94
C GLY A 176 24.95 -4.01 3.12
N THR A 177 25.62 -4.35 2.02
CA THR A 177 26.96 -4.92 2.10
C THR A 177 27.98 -3.86 2.55
N PHE A 178 29.09 -4.28 3.19
CA PHE A 178 30.15 -3.33 3.59
C PHE A 178 30.71 -2.53 2.42
N ALA A 179 30.93 -3.19 1.27
CA ALA A 179 31.43 -2.53 0.07
C ALA A 179 30.47 -1.43 -0.40
N LEU A 180 29.17 -1.69 -0.37
CA LEU A 180 28.18 -0.69 -0.77
C LEU A 180 28.10 0.48 0.24
N LYS A 181 28.23 0.19 1.54
CA LYS A 181 28.31 1.23 2.58
C LYS A 181 29.46 2.19 2.34
N GLU A 182 30.62 1.64 1.98
CA GLU A 182 31.80 2.42 1.63
C GLU A 182 31.53 3.31 0.42
N SER A 183 31.05 2.75 -0.69
CA SER A 183 30.74 3.52 -1.90
C SER A 183 29.69 4.61 -1.68
N PHE A 184 28.67 4.38 -0.84
CA PHE A 184 27.69 5.42 -0.50
C PHE A 184 28.30 6.58 0.30
N LYS A 185 29.33 6.33 1.14
CA LYS A 185 30.03 7.41 1.86
C LYS A 185 30.84 8.30 0.92
N GLU A 186 31.38 7.73 -0.16
CA GLU A 186 32.21 8.44 -1.14
C GLU A 186 31.38 9.25 -2.16
N THR A 187 30.06 9.05 -2.19
CA THR A 187 29.17 9.72 -3.13
C THR A 187 29.04 11.21 -2.80
N LYS A 188 28.92 12.08 -3.82
CA LYS A 188 28.73 13.54 -3.65
C LYS A 188 27.34 13.95 -3.14
N LYS A 189 26.33 13.07 -3.29
CA LYS A 189 24.95 13.33 -2.85
C LYS A 189 24.84 13.17 -1.33
N GLU A 190 24.57 14.28 -0.63
CA GLU A 190 24.49 14.31 0.83
C GLU A 190 23.47 13.31 1.41
N ILE A 191 22.31 13.15 0.76
CA ILE A 191 21.28 12.22 1.23
C ILE A 191 21.75 10.76 1.25
N ILE A 192 22.58 10.38 0.28
CA ILE A 192 23.16 9.05 0.16
C ILE A 192 24.28 8.86 1.20
N GLN A 193 25.04 9.91 1.51
CA GLN A 193 26.00 9.87 2.62
C GLN A 193 25.32 9.71 3.98
N LYS A 194 24.22 10.44 4.22
CA LYS A 194 23.39 10.29 5.43
C LYS A 194 22.85 8.86 5.54
N LEU A 195 22.36 8.31 4.44
CA LEU A 195 21.96 6.89 4.34
C LEU A 195 23.12 5.95 4.71
N ALA A 196 24.31 6.15 4.13
CA ALA A 196 25.49 5.33 4.38
C ALA A 196 25.91 5.33 5.86
N THR A 197 25.73 6.46 6.53
CA THR A 197 26.07 6.64 7.95
C THR A 197 25.15 5.81 8.84
N ARG A 198 23.85 5.76 8.50
CA ARG A 198 22.83 4.98 9.21
C ARG A 198 22.83 3.49 8.84
N MET A 199 23.34 3.13 7.67
CA MET A 199 23.32 1.75 7.18
C MET A 199 24.26 0.82 7.96
N GLU A 200 23.76 -0.34 8.34
CA GLU A 200 24.55 -1.44 8.92
C GLU A 200 25.16 -2.28 7.80
N GLY A 201 26.49 -2.42 7.82
CA GLY A 201 27.24 -3.21 6.83
C GLY A 201 27.25 -4.68 7.22
N ILE A 202 26.74 -5.53 6.34
CA ILE A 202 26.75 -6.99 6.53
C ILE A 202 28.07 -7.55 6.02
N SER A 203 28.72 -8.36 6.85
CA SER A 203 30.02 -8.99 6.57
C SER A 203 29.90 -10.05 5.49
N ASN A 204 30.94 -10.16 4.65
CA ASN A 204 31.07 -11.21 3.64
C ASN A 204 31.17 -12.63 4.22
N LYS A 205 31.30 -12.78 5.55
CA LYS A 205 31.27 -14.09 6.23
C LYS A 205 29.89 -14.76 6.20
N VAL A 206 28.83 -13.97 6.01
CA VAL A 206 27.45 -14.46 5.94
C VAL A 206 26.92 -14.17 4.54
N ASN A 207 26.21 -15.12 3.95
CA ASN A 207 25.52 -14.89 2.70
C ASN A 207 24.46 -13.79 2.92
N PHE A 208 24.61 -12.70 2.18
CA PHE A 208 23.75 -11.52 2.30
C PHE A 208 22.26 -11.85 2.10
N TYR A 209 21.94 -12.72 1.14
CA TYR A 209 20.55 -13.07 0.86
C TYR A 209 19.96 -14.03 1.90
N ASP A 210 20.78 -14.92 2.48
CA ASP A 210 20.36 -15.75 3.62
C ASP A 210 20.05 -14.89 4.85
N PHE A 211 20.82 -13.81 5.07
CA PHE A 211 20.55 -12.85 6.13
C PHE A 211 19.23 -12.11 5.89
N ILE A 212 19.02 -11.60 4.66
CA ILE A 212 17.78 -10.91 4.30
C ILE A 212 16.57 -11.81 4.49
N ARG A 213 16.64 -13.08 4.05
CA ARG A 213 15.55 -14.04 4.15
C ARG A 213 15.06 -14.22 5.59
N LYS A 214 15.96 -14.26 6.56
CA LYS A 214 15.59 -14.45 7.96
C LYS A 214 14.79 -13.27 8.50
N ASP A 215 15.07 -12.06 8.00
CA ASP A 215 14.44 -10.80 8.41
C ASP A 215 14.19 -10.79 9.93
N GLU A 216 15.24 -10.85 10.73
CA GLU A 216 15.09 -10.92 12.20
C GLU A 216 14.74 -9.56 12.82
N ALA A 217 15.00 -8.48 12.09
CA ALA A 217 14.77 -7.12 12.55
C ALA A 217 13.28 -6.73 12.48
N PRO A 218 12.73 -6.04 13.49
CA PRO A 218 11.30 -5.73 13.53
C PRO A 218 10.84 -4.76 12.44
N ARG A 219 11.74 -3.89 11.96
CA ARG A 219 11.53 -2.97 10.84
C ARG A 219 12.84 -2.81 10.08
N ALA A 220 12.92 -3.39 8.89
CA ALA A 220 14.15 -3.38 8.10
C ALA A 220 13.91 -3.09 6.63
N VAL A 221 14.88 -2.40 6.05
CA VAL A 221 15.03 -2.15 4.62
C VAL A 221 16.42 -2.61 4.21
N TYR A 222 16.49 -3.31 3.08
CA TYR A 222 17.70 -3.93 2.56
C TYR A 222 18.06 -3.31 1.22
N VAL A 223 19.33 -2.96 1.04
CA VAL A 223 19.81 -2.43 -0.24
C VAL A 223 20.34 -3.58 -1.10
N THR A 224 19.72 -3.79 -2.26
CA THR A 224 20.08 -4.88 -3.18
C THR A 224 20.13 -4.38 -4.62
N SER A 225 20.88 -5.09 -5.46
CA SER A 225 20.82 -4.91 -6.91
C SER A 225 19.60 -5.64 -7.51
N PRO A 226 19.22 -5.35 -8.76
CA PRO A 226 18.15 -6.06 -9.48
C PRO A 226 18.34 -7.58 -9.53
N GLU A 227 19.58 -8.05 -9.71
CA GLU A 227 19.88 -9.48 -9.71
C GLU A 227 19.65 -10.07 -8.32
N GLY A 228 20.06 -9.35 -7.27
CA GLY A 228 19.80 -9.76 -5.90
C GLY A 228 18.31 -9.83 -5.55
N ARG A 229 17.50 -8.91 -6.09
CA ARG A 229 16.03 -8.98 -5.96
C ARG A 229 15.48 -10.22 -6.64
N THR A 230 15.99 -10.56 -7.83
CA THR A 230 15.61 -11.78 -8.54
C THR A 230 15.95 -13.01 -7.71
N ILE A 231 17.15 -13.07 -7.12
CA ILE A 231 17.55 -14.15 -6.20
C ILE A 231 16.59 -14.25 -5.00
N LEU A 232 16.22 -13.11 -4.40
CA LEU A 232 15.25 -13.09 -3.31
C LEU A 232 13.90 -13.66 -3.73
N SER A 233 13.37 -13.25 -4.89
CA SER A 233 12.06 -13.72 -5.36
C SER A 233 12.07 -15.16 -5.85
N THR A 234 13.13 -15.64 -6.50
CA THR A 234 13.18 -16.98 -7.08
C THR A 234 13.62 -18.05 -6.09
N ASN A 235 14.59 -17.73 -5.23
CA ASN A 235 15.26 -18.74 -4.40
C ASN A 235 14.75 -18.74 -2.95
N TYR A 236 14.10 -17.66 -2.51
CA TYR A 236 13.75 -17.50 -1.10
C TYR A 236 12.26 -17.21 -0.86
N SER A 237 11.74 -16.06 -1.33
CA SER A 237 10.33 -15.73 -1.22
C SER A 237 9.93 -14.53 -2.11
N CYS A 238 8.70 -14.55 -2.62
CA CYS A 238 8.04 -13.41 -3.28
C CYS A 238 7.51 -12.34 -2.30
N ASP A 239 7.91 -12.39 -1.03
CA ASP A 239 7.46 -11.47 0.02
C ASP A 239 8.33 -10.22 0.19
N PHE A 240 9.38 -10.09 -0.60
CA PHE A 240 10.15 -8.85 -0.68
C PHE A 240 9.60 -7.97 -1.78
N VAL A 241 9.24 -6.74 -1.40
CA VAL A 241 8.75 -5.70 -2.31
C VAL A 241 9.78 -4.58 -2.44
N GLU A 242 9.79 -3.93 -3.59
CA GLU A 242 10.61 -2.74 -3.81
C GLU A 242 10.07 -1.58 -2.97
N ALA A 243 10.92 -1.03 -2.11
CA ALA A 243 10.59 0.05 -1.21
C ALA A 243 10.91 1.41 -1.82
N ILE A 244 12.14 1.55 -2.34
CA ILE A 244 12.61 2.74 -3.05
C ILE A 244 13.38 2.24 -4.26
N GLY A 245 12.88 2.61 -5.44
CA GLY A 245 13.55 2.31 -6.70
C GLY A 245 14.76 3.20 -6.91
N HIS A 246 15.79 2.64 -7.55
CA HIS A 246 16.96 3.36 -8.07
C HIS A 246 17.57 4.40 -7.10
N LEU A 247 18.39 3.93 -6.17
CA LEU A 247 19.17 4.79 -5.27
C LEU A 247 20.35 5.44 -5.98
N GLN A 248 21.21 4.62 -6.58
CA GLN A 248 22.49 5.04 -7.15
C GLN A 248 23.06 3.91 -8.01
N ASP A 249 23.77 4.32 -9.06
CA ASP A 249 24.54 3.44 -9.93
C ASP A 249 26.01 3.43 -9.51
N TYR A 250 26.62 2.24 -9.58
CA TYR A 250 28.04 2.07 -9.35
C TYR A 250 28.71 1.21 -10.40
N ALA A 251 29.96 1.55 -10.69
CA ALA A 251 30.83 0.71 -11.50
C ALA A 251 31.12 -0.61 -10.78
N VAL A 252 31.03 -1.69 -11.54
CA VAL A 252 31.33 -3.04 -11.07
C VAL A 252 32.35 -3.68 -12.00
N ALA A 253 33.12 -4.64 -11.49
CA ALA A 253 34.08 -5.42 -12.25
C ALA A 253 33.65 -6.90 -12.25
N PRO A 254 33.26 -7.49 -13.40
CA PRO A 254 32.96 -8.92 -13.48
C PRO A 254 34.22 -9.78 -13.32
N PHE A 255 35.37 -9.22 -13.66
CA PHE A 255 36.67 -9.86 -13.58
C PHE A 255 37.59 -9.02 -12.71
N TRP A 256 38.25 -9.70 -11.78
CA TRP A 256 39.35 -9.15 -11.02
C TRP A 256 40.55 -10.08 -11.11
N PHE A 257 41.73 -9.48 -11.11
CA PHE A 257 43.00 -10.15 -11.27
C PHE A 257 43.90 -9.74 -10.13
N ARG A 258 44.86 -10.60 -9.79
CA ARG A 258 45.97 -10.21 -8.94
C ARG A 258 46.74 -9.06 -9.60
N LYS A 259 47.15 -8.05 -8.85
CA LYS A 259 47.95 -6.95 -9.40
C LYS A 259 49.22 -7.47 -10.09
N GLY A 260 49.47 -6.96 -11.29
CA GLY A 260 50.63 -7.34 -12.11
C GLY A 260 50.47 -8.68 -12.83
N SER A 261 49.31 -9.33 -12.75
CA SER A 261 49.01 -10.55 -13.51
C SER A 261 49.04 -10.28 -15.01
N ASP A 262 49.73 -11.12 -15.78
CA ASP A 262 49.73 -11.01 -17.25
C ASP A 262 48.35 -11.30 -17.85
N LEU A 263 47.52 -12.11 -17.17
CA LEU A 263 46.13 -12.36 -17.56
C LEU A 263 45.32 -11.06 -17.65
N TYR A 264 45.58 -10.08 -16.79
CA TYR A 264 44.91 -8.79 -16.88
C TYR A 264 45.22 -8.10 -18.22
N LYS A 265 46.48 -8.13 -18.67
CA LYS A 265 46.89 -7.51 -19.94
C LYS A 265 46.21 -8.18 -21.12
N ASP A 266 46.09 -9.50 -21.09
CA ASP A 266 45.45 -10.26 -22.16
C ASP A 266 43.95 -9.97 -22.23
N PHE A 267 43.27 -9.89 -21.09
CA PHE A 267 41.84 -9.55 -21.04
C PHE A 267 41.55 -8.07 -21.32
N SER A 268 42.48 -7.16 -20.99
CA SER A 268 42.31 -5.71 -21.21
C SER A 268 42.59 -5.26 -22.64
N ARG A 269 43.08 -6.15 -23.51
CA ARG A 269 43.42 -5.84 -24.92
C ARG A 269 42.24 -5.90 -25.89
N GLN A 270 41.03 -6.19 -25.39
CA GLN A 270 39.78 -6.04 -26.15
C GLN A 270 39.37 -4.58 -26.24
#